data_AF-A4N5F9-F1
#
_entry.id   AF-A4N5F9-F1
#
_cell.length_a   1.000
_cell.length_b   1.000
_cell.length_c   1.000
_cell.angle_alpha   90.00
_cell.angle_beta   90.00
_cell.angle_gamma   90.00
#
_symmetry.space_group_name_H-M   'P 1'
#
loop_
_entity.id
_entity.type
_entity.pdbx_description
1 polymer ?
#
loop_
_entity_poly.entity_id
_entity_poly.type
_entity_poly.pdbx_seq_one_letter_code
_entity_poly.pdbx_strand_id
1 'polypeptide(L)'
;MLTAKSTEEDCIACLNAGADDYITKPFSPQILLARIEAVWRRIYEQQSQFIQIDELSIDENAQRVFFQQQEINLSSTEFKLLHFFMRHPEKVYSREQLLNRIWHNDLEVEYRTVDSYIRRLRRNLAPFQCEHYIQTVRGSGYRFSSYLRDKQ
;
A
#
# COMPACT_ATOMS: atom_id res chain seq x y z
N MET A 1 23.70 4.63 17.30
CA MET A 1 25.03 5.28 17.27
C MET A 1 26.07 4.32 17.87
N LEU A 2 27.29 4.23 17.34
CA LEU A 2 28.30 3.25 17.78
C LEU A 2 29.36 3.95 18.66
N THR A 3 29.42 3.67 19.97
CA THR A 3 30.30 4.40 20.89
C THR A 3 31.11 3.46 21.81
N ALA A 4 32.21 3.98 22.37
CA ALA A 4 33.08 3.28 23.31
C ALA A 4 32.78 3.60 24.79
N LYS A 5 31.69 4.34 25.05
CA LYS A 5 31.27 4.70 26.40
C LYS A 5 30.34 3.63 26.95
N SER A 6 30.65 3.08 28.12
CA SER A 6 30.07 1.82 28.61
C SER A 6 29.29 1.95 29.92
N THR A 7 29.03 3.17 30.40
CA THR A 7 28.22 3.36 31.60
C THR A 7 26.74 3.30 31.23
N GLU A 8 25.92 2.78 32.15
CA GLU A 8 24.47 2.72 31.99
C GLU A 8 23.86 4.12 31.82
N GLU A 9 24.44 5.11 32.51
CA GLU A 9 24.07 6.52 32.40
C GLU A 9 24.28 7.07 30.98
N ASP A 10 25.39 6.70 30.32
CA ASP A 10 25.66 7.09 28.93
C ASP A 10 24.68 6.42 27.94
N CYS A 11 24.32 5.15 28.17
CA CYS A 11 23.27 4.46 27.38
C CYS A 11 21.94 5.21 27.47
N ILE A 12 21.49 5.49 28.70
CA ILE A 12 20.20 6.14 28.97
C ILE A 12 20.17 7.55 28.38
N ALA A 13 21.23 8.33 28.58
CA ALA A 13 21.35 9.67 28.02
C ALA A 13 21.28 9.67 26.48
N CYS A 14 21.97 8.72 25.82
CA CYS A 14 21.94 8.62 24.37
C CYS A 14 20.60 8.17 23.81
N LEU A 15 19.92 7.20 24.44
CA LEU A 15 18.58 6.78 24.02
C LEU A 15 17.57 7.92 24.19
N ASN A 16 17.60 8.64 25.31
CA ASN A 16 16.73 9.80 25.55
C ASN A 16 17.02 10.98 24.61
N ALA A 17 18.25 11.12 24.12
CA ALA A 17 18.63 12.11 23.12
C ALA A 17 18.12 11.77 21.70
N GLY A 18 17.39 10.65 21.53
CA GLY A 18 16.76 10.26 20.27
C GLY A 18 17.53 9.20 19.48
N ALA A 19 18.49 8.49 20.08
CA ALA A 19 19.09 7.32 19.43
C ALA A 19 18.11 6.15 19.39
N ASP A 20 17.88 5.56 18.21
CA ASP A 20 17.00 4.38 18.06
C ASP A 20 17.54 3.12 18.73
N ASP A 21 18.87 2.99 18.82
CA ASP A 21 19.55 1.89 19.50
C ASP A 21 20.95 2.29 19.97
N TYR A 22 21.42 1.63 21.03
CA TYR A 22 22.71 1.83 21.66
C TYR A 22 23.44 0.50 21.89
N ILE A 23 24.67 0.40 21.40
CA ILE A 23 25.54 -0.77 21.59
C ILE A 23 26.90 -0.31 22.10
N THR A 24 27.32 -0.88 23.23
CA THR A 24 28.65 -0.71 23.79
C THR A 24 29.66 -1.64 23.10
N LYS A 25 30.91 -1.17 22.97
CA LYS A 25 32.04 -2.02 22.57
C LYS A 25 32.62 -2.78 23.78
N PRO A 26 33.20 -3.98 23.58
CA PRO A 26 33.25 -4.74 22.33
C PRO A 26 31.91 -5.44 22.02
N PHE A 27 31.49 -5.46 20.76
CA PHE A 27 30.26 -6.12 20.31
C PHE A 27 30.53 -7.14 19.20
N SER A 28 29.60 -8.10 19.04
CA SER A 28 29.62 -9.05 17.93
C SER A 28 29.02 -8.42 16.66
N PRO A 29 29.67 -8.52 15.48
CA PRO A 29 29.09 -8.08 14.21
C PRO A 29 27.72 -8.70 13.91
N GLN A 30 27.49 -9.95 14.31
CA GLN A 30 26.21 -10.63 14.10
C GLN A 30 25.06 -10.00 14.92
N ILE A 31 25.37 -9.54 16.14
CA ILE A 31 24.39 -8.84 17.00
C ILE A 31 24.06 -7.47 16.41
N LEU A 32 25.06 -6.77 15.86
CA LEU A 32 24.83 -5.49 15.18
C LEU A 32 23.92 -5.66 13.97
N LEU A 33 24.15 -6.68 13.12
CA LEU A 33 23.31 -6.97 11.96
C LEU A 33 21.86 -7.28 12.36
N ALA A 34 21.65 -8.16 13.34
CA ALA A 34 20.30 -8.50 13.81
C ALA A 34 19.53 -7.28 14.35
N ARG A 35 20.24 -6.32 14.96
CA ARG A 35 19.64 -5.07 15.46
C ARG A 35 19.31 -4.09 14.35
N ILE A 36 20.18 -3.96 13.34
CA ILE A 36 19.87 -3.20 12.12
C ILE A 36 18.61 -3.77 11.45
N GLU A 37 18.53 -5.08 11.30
CA GLU A 37 17.35 -5.76 10.74
C GLU A 37 16.08 -5.57 11.60
N ALA A 38 16.21 -5.51 12.92
CA ALA A 38 15.08 -5.22 13.81
C ALA A 38 14.55 -3.79 13.65
N VAL A 39 15.45 -2.80 13.58
CA VAL A 39 15.08 -1.40 13.30
C VAL A 39 14.43 -1.29 11.92
N TRP A 40 14.98 -1.96 10.91
CA TRP A 40 14.42 -1.98 9.56
C TRP A 40 13.02 -2.60 9.51
N ARG A 41 12.78 -3.72 10.22
CA ARG A 41 11.43 -4.31 10.33
C ARG A 41 10.43 -3.31 10.94
N ARG A 42 10.83 -2.58 11.97
CA ARG A 42 9.96 -1.59 12.64
C ARG A 42 9.59 -0.43 11.71
N ILE A 43 10.54 0.07 10.91
CA ILE A 43 10.31 1.12 9.92
C ILE A 43 9.40 0.60 8.80
N TYR A 44 9.66 -0.63 8.32
CA TYR A 44 8.88 -1.23 7.25
C TYR A 44 7.45 -1.57 7.68
N GLU A 45 7.22 -1.99 8.92
CA GLU A 45 5.88 -2.21 9.47
C GLU A 45 5.07 -0.90 9.55
N GLN A 46 5.70 0.25 9.81
CA GLN A 46 5.02 1.55 9.73
C GLN A 46 4.75 2.01 8.28
N GLN A 47 5.66 1.72 7.35
CA GLN A 47 5.45 1.99 5.91
C GLN A 47 4.45 1.03 5.24
N SER A 48 4.31 -0.19 5.75
CA SER A 48 3.44 -1.24 5.19
C SER A 48 1.95 -0.92 5.25
N GLN A 49 1.57 0.24 5.81
CA GLN A 49 0.20 0.71 6.00
C GLN A 49 -0.24 1.67 4.90
N PHE A 50 0.71 2.21 4.13
CA PHE A 50 0.44 3.10 3.01
C PHE A 50 0.86 2.45 1.70
N ILE A 51 -0.06 2.29 0.76
CA ILE A 51 0.25 1.90 -0.61
C ILE A 51 0.25 3.18 -1.44
N GLN A 52 1.38 3.52 -2.06
CA GLN A 52 1.47 4.68 -2.94
C GLN A 52 1.96 4.26 -4.32
N ILE A 53 1.25 4.69 -5.37
CA ILE A 53 1.66 4.57 -6.76
C ILE A 53 1.40 5.93 -7.42
N ASP A 54 2.47 6.54 -7.94
CA ASP A 54 2.48 7.93 -8.38
C ASP A 54 1.92 8.86 -7.28
N GLU A 55 0.90 9.65 -7.62
CA GLU A 55 0.21 10.59 -6.73
C GLU A 55 -0.99 9.97 -6.00
N LEU A 56 -1.34 8.71 -6.30
CA LEU A 56 -2.44 7.99 -5.67
C LEU A 56 -1.91 7.18 -4.48
N SER A 57 -2.49 7.41 -3.29
CA SER A 57 -2.15 6.69 -2.08
C SER A 57 -3.37 6.12 -1.36
N ILE A 58 -3.16 4.99 -0.68
CA ILE A 58 -4.14 4.34 0.19
C ILE A 58 -3.55 4.23 1.59
N ASP A 59 -4.27 4.72 2.59
CA ASP A 59 -4.07 4.37 4.00
C ASP A 59 -4.94 3.14 4.30
N GLU A 60 -4.29 2.00 4.52
CA GLU A 60 -4.98 0.72 4.75
C GLU A 60 -5.67 0.67 6.12
N ASN A 61 -5.13 1.36 7.13
CA ASN A 61 -5.67 1.38 8.48
C ASN A 61 -6.88 2.31 8.58
N ALA A 62 -6.77 3.50 8.01
CA ALA A 62 -7.86 4.45 7.96
C ALA A 62 -8.90 4.11 6.89
N GLN A 63 -8.58 3.17 5.99
CA GLN A 63 -9.36 2.87 4.78
C GLN A 63 -9.64 4.12 3.94
N ARG A 64 -8.63 4.98 3.80
CA ARG A 64 -8.73 6.25 3.07
C ARG A 64 -7.89 6.21 1.82
N VAL A 65 -8.36 6.93 0.80
CA VAL A 65 -7.69 7.05 -0.48
C VAL A 65 -7.43 8.52 -0.74
N PHE A 66 -6.24 8.85 -1.21
CA PHE A 66 -5.84 10.22 -1.50
C PHE A 66 -5.23 10.30 -2.89
N PHE A 67 -5.49 11.41 -3.59
CA PHE A 67 -4.75 11.78 -4.78
C PHE A 67 -4.19 13.19 -4.59
N GLN A 68 -2.86 13.36 -4.69
CA GLN A 68 -2.19 14.63 -4.40
C GLN A 68 -2.62 15.24 -3.05
N GLN A 69 -2.71 14.41 -2.01
CA GLN A 69 -3.17 14.77 -0.65
C GLN A 69 -4.66 15.14 -0.52
N GLN A 70 -5.44 15.12 -1.61
CA GLN A 70 -6.88 15.32 -1.57
C GLN A 70 -7.59 13.97 -1.37
N GLU A 71 -8.46 13.88 -0.36
CA GLU A 71 -9.19 12.65 -0.06
C GLU A 71 -10.24 12.33 -1.14
N ILE A 72 -10.25 11.07 -1.58
CA ILE A 72 -11.20 10.51 -2.53
C ILE A 72 -12.21 9.67 -1.74
N ASN A 73 -13.47 10.11 -1.73
CA ASN A 73 -14.55 9.36 -1.10
C ASN A 73 -14.97 8.17 -1.97
N LEU A 74 -14.75 6.95 -1.45
CA LEU A 74 -15.15 5.70 -2.08
C LEU A 74 -16.10 4.92 -1.15
N SER A 75 -17.04 4.17 -1.72
CA SER A 75 -17.79 3.17 -0.97
C SER A 75 -16.86 2.01 -0.55
N SER A 76 -17.29 1.21 0.43
CA SER A 76 -16.51 0.09 0.96
C SER A 76 -16.07 -0.90 -0.13
N THR A 77 -16.94 -1.19 -1.09
CA THR A 77 -16.64 -2.10 -2.21
C THR A 77 -15.70 -1.46 -3.23
N GLU A 78 -15.86 -0.17 -3.53
CA GLU A 78 -14.95 0.56 -4.41
C GLU A 78 -13.54 0.66 -3.81
N PHE A 79 -13.46 0.91 -2.50
CA PHE A 79 -12.21 0.87 -1.75
C PHE A 79 -11.54 -0.49 -1.86
N LYS A 80 -12.26 -1.58 -1.53
CA LYS A 80 -11.72 -2.95 -1.64
C LYS A 80 -11.20 -3.25 -3.03
N LEU A 81 -11.92 -2.81 -4.06
CA LEU A 81 -11.53 -3.00 -5.45
C LEU A 81 -10.25 -2.25 -5.80
N LEU A 82 -10.16 -0.97 -5.44
CA LEU A 82 -8.97 -0.14 -5.69
C LEU A 82 -7.76 -0.64 -4.89
N HIS A 83 -7.95 -0.96 -3.61
CA HIS A 83 -6.94 -1.55 -2.73
C HIS A 83 -6.36 -2.83 -3.31
N PHE A 84 -7.23 -3.74 -3.74
CA PHE A 84 -6.84 -4.97 -4.40
C PHE A 84 -5.99 -4.73 -5.65
N PHE A 85 -6.41 -3.79 -6.48
CA PHE A 85 -5.71 -3.40 -7.69
C PHE A 85 -4.33 -2.80 -7.40
N MET A 86 -4.22 -1.90 -6.43
CA MET A 86 -2.95 -1.26 -6.05
C MET A 86 -1.98 -2.22 -5.35
N ARG A 87 -2.48 -3.26 -4.65
CA ARG A 87 -1.65 -4.38 -4.15
C ARG A 87 -1.12 -5.29 -5.26
N HIS A 88 -1.72 -5.24 -6.45
CA HIS A 88 -1.38 -6.10 -7.59
C HIS A 88 -1.28 -5.31 -8.91
N PRO A 89 -0.35 -4.34 -9.00
CA PRO A 89 -0.19 -3.52 -10.18
C PRO A 89 0.24 -4.36 -11.38
N GLU A 90 -0.08 -3.88 -12.58
CA GLU A 90 0.24 -4.47 -13.89
C GLU A 90 -0.36 -5.85 -14.20
N LYS A 91 -0.98 -6.52 -13.22
CA LYS A 91 -1.63 -7.82 -13.41
C LYS A 91 -3.05 -7.65 -13.93
N VAL A 92 -3.40 -8.47 -14.93
CA VAL A 92 -4.76 -8.54 -15.47
C VAL A 92 -5.58 -9.53 -14.66
N TYR A 93 -6.77 -9.10 -14.25
CA TYR A 93 -7.75 -9.92 -13.55
C TYR A 93 -9.03 -10.05 -14.38
N SER A 94 -9.50 -11.28 -14.53
CA SER A 94 -10.80 -11.55 -15.14
C SER A 94 -11.94 -11.09 -14.23
N ARG A 95 -13.13 -10.90 -14.82
CA ARG A 95 -14.34 -10.56 -14.05
C ARG A 95 -14.65 -11.59 -12.98
N GLU A 96 -14.47 -12.86 -13.30
CA GLU A 96 -14.65 -13.97 -12.37
C GLU A 96 -13.64 -13.95 -11.23
N GLN A 97 -12.37 -13.66 -11.54
CA GLN A 97 -11.34 -13.51 -10.50
C GLN A 97 -11.63 -12.35 -9.56
N LEU A 98 -12.08 -11.21 -10.10
CA LEU A 98 -12.46 -10.04 -9.29
C LEU A 98 -13.70 -10.33 -8.44
N LEU A 99 -14.71 -10.99 -9.03
CA LEU A 99 -15.91 -11.40 -8.33
C LEU A 99 -15.56 -12.28 -7.12
N ASN A 100 -14.79 -13.34 -7.35
CA ASN A 100 -14.41 -14.30 -6.32
C ASN A 100 -13.54 -13.70 -5.21
N ARG A 101 -12.75 -12.67 -5.50
CA ARG A 101 -11.85 -12.05 -4.51
C ARG A 101 -12.50 -10.95 -3.69
N ILE A 102 -13.39 -10.16 -4.29
CA ILE A 102 -13.97 -8.97 -3.63
C ILE A 102 -15.34 -9.29 -3.03
N TRP A 103 -16.09 -10.24 -3.62
CA TRP A 103 -17.47 -10.59 -3.24
C TRP A 103 -17.64 -12.06 -2.79
N HIS A 104 -16.57 -12.71 -2.31
CA HIS A 104 -16.56 -14.15 -1.95
C HIS A 104 -17.74 -14.65 -1.10
N ASN A 105 -18.35 -13.77 -0.29
CA ASN A 105 -19.43 -14.11 0.63
C ASN A 105 -20.83 -13.67 0.17
N ASP A 106 -20.96 -13.02 -0.99
CA ASP A 106 -22.23 -12.51 -1.48
C ASP A 106 -22.80 -13.46 -2.56
N LEU A 107 -23.68 -14.37 -2.13
CA LEU A 107 -24.23 -15.47 -2.95
C LEU A 107 -25.10 -15.01 -4.15
N GLU A 108 -25.43 -13.72 -4.25
CA GLU A 108 -26.32 -13.17 -5.30
C GLU A 108 -25.61 -12.22 -6.29
N VAL A 109 -24.28 -12.17 -6.30
CA VAL A 109 -23.55 -11.17 -7.12
C VAL A 109 -23.14 -11.74 -8.47
N GLU A 110 -23.72 -11.20 -9.55
CA GLU A 110 -23.35 -11.55 -10.93
C GLU A 110 -22.12 -10.78 -11.44
N TYR A 111 -21.47 -11.29 -12.50
CA TYR A 111 -20.35 -10.62 -13.18
C TYR A 111 -20.65 -9.18 -13.64
N ARG A 112 -21.91 -8.86 -13.94
CA ARG A 112 -22.35 -7.49 -14.33
C ARG A 112 -22.16 -6.47 -13.20
N THR A 113 -22.10 -6.93 -11.97
CA THR A 113 -21.83 -6.11 -10.79
C THR A 113 -20.40 -5.59 -10.81
N VAL A 114 -19.43 -6.41 -11.24
CA VAL A 114 -18.02 -6.01 -11.38
C VAL A 114 -17.91 -4.80 -12.32
N ASP A 115 -18.52 -4.88 -13.50
CA ASP A 115 -18.47 -3.80 -14.50
C ASP A 115 -19.12 -2.50 -13.97
N SER A 116 -20.20 -2.64 -13.18
CA SER A 116 -20.89 -1.51 -12.55
C SER A 116 -20.02 -0.83 -11.51
N TYR A 117 -19.34 -1.60 -10.64
CA TYR A 117 -18.42 -1.06 -9.64
C TYR A 117 -17.14 -0.49 -10.27
N ILE A 118 -16.60 -1.10 -11.32
CA ILE A 118 -15.48 -0.51 -12.09
C ILE A 118 -15.89 0.85 -12.67
N ARG A 119 -17.10 0.95 -13.24
CA ARG A 119 -17.61 2.21 -13.78
C ARG A 119 -17.78 3.28 -12.68
N ARG A 120 -18.33 2.90 -11.52
CA ARG A 120 -18.50 3.84 -10.40
C ARG A 120 -17.16 4.27 -9.81
N LEU A 121 -16.24 3.32 -9.59
CA LEU A 121 -14.88 3.61 -9.14
C LEU A 121 -14.20 4.61 -10.09
N ARG A 122 -14.19 4.35 -11.41
CA ARG A 122 -13.65 5.32 -12.39
C ARG A 122 -14.34 6.69 -12.31
N ARG A 123 -15.67 6.72 -12.11
CA ARG A 123 -16.40 8.00 -11.96
C ARG A 123 -15.96 8.77 -10.71
N ASN A 124 -15.67 8.09 -9.61
CA ASN A 124 -15.20 8.72 -8.37
C ASN A 124 -13.73 9.18 -8.48
N LEU A 125 -12.92 8.49 -9.31
CA LEU A 125 -11.54 8.88 -9.61
C LEU A 125 -11.44 10.01 -10.65
N ALA A 126 -12.43 10.16 -11.54
CA ALA A 126 -12.39 11.11 -12.64
C ALA A 126 -12.23 12.60 -12.24
N PRO A 127 -12.86 13.11 -11.14
CA PRO A 127 -12.62 14.48 -10.67
C PRO A 127 -11.15 14.76 -10.33
N PHE A 128 -10.38 13.72 -10.02
CA PHE A 128 -8.96 13.76 -9.68
C PHE A 128 -8.06 13.37 -10.87
N GLN A 129 -8.65 13.15 -12.06
CA GLN A 129 -7.96 12.78 -13.30
C GLN A 129 -7.15 11.47 -13.19
N CYS A 130 -7.48 10.59 -12.25
CA CYS A 130 -6.75 9.35 -11.97
C CYS A 130 -7.55 8.08 -12.34
N GLU A 131 -8.66 8.22 -13.07
CA GLU A 131 -9.47 7.10 -13.55
C GLU A 131 -8.76 6.23 -14.58
N HIS A 132 -7.76 6.80 -15.26
CA HIS A 132 -6.96 6.14 -16.29
C HIS A 132 -6.10 5.00 -15.72
N TYR A 133 -5.81 5.01 -14.42
CA TYR A 133 -5.08 3.93 -13.76
C TYR A 133 -5.81 2.59 -13.84
N ILE A 134 -7.15 2.60 -13.86
CA ILE A 134 -7.94 1.38 -14.05
C ILE A 134 -8.16 1.18 -15.54
N GLN A 135 -7.43 0.26 -16.14
CA GLN A 135 -7.46 -0.04 -17.57
C GLN A 135 -8.34 -1.24 -17.89
N THR A 136 -9.06 -1.16 -19.00
CA THR A 136 -9.77 -2.32 -19.56
C THR A 136 -8.84 -3.06 -20.53
N VAL A 137 -8.60 -4.34 -20.28
CA VAL A 137 -7.92 -5.24 -21.22
C VAL A 137 -8.99 -6.02 -21.97
N ARG A 138 -9.24 -5.63 -23.24
CA ARG A 138 -10.30 -6.20 -24.08
C ARG A 138 -10.17 -7.73 -24.14
N GLY A 139 -11.27 -8.43 -23.91
CA GLY A 139 -11.34 -9.90 -23.90
C GLY A 139 -10.79 -10.58 -22.64
N SER A 140 -10.08 -9.87 -21.76
CA SER A 140 -9.45 -10.48 -20.57
C SER A 140 -10.01 -9.98 -19.25
N GLY A 141 -10.24 -8.67 -19.11
CA GLY A 141 -10.75 -8.08 -17.86
C GLY A 141 -10.18 -6.70 -17.56
N TYR A 142 -9.73 -6.51 -16.33
CA TYR A 142 -9.29 -5.22 -15.81
C TYR A 142 -7.90 -5.30 -15.17
N ARG A 143 -7.21 -4.17 -15.13
CA ARG A 143 -5.87 -4.03 -14.59
C ARG A 143 -5.69 -2.64 -14.00
N PHE A 144 -4.84 -2.53 -12.99
CA PHE A 144 -4.27 -1.26 -12.55
C PHE A 144 -2.90 -1.04 -13.18
N SER A 145 -2.67 0.14 -13.76
CA SER A 145 -1.40 0.47 -14.41
C SER A 145 -1.17 1.98 -14.42
N SER A 146 0.03 2.41 -14.03
CA SER A 146 0.46 3.82 -14.09
C SER A 146 0.86 4.27 -15.49
N TYR A 147 1.12 3.33 -16.41
CA TYR A 147 1.48 3.65 -17.77
C TYR A 147 0.23 3.96 -18.60
N LEU A 148 0.14 5.19 -19.13
CA LEU A 148 -0.86 5.53 -20.15
C LEU A 148 -0.62 4.65 -21.38
N ARG A 149 -1.60 3.79 -21.73
CA ARG A 149 -1.60 3.13 -23.03
C ARG A 149 -2.06 4.14 -24.08
N ASP A 150 -1.14 4.53 -24.96
CA ASP A 150 -1.52 5.14 -26.23
C ASP A 150 -2.47 4.20 -26.97
N LYS A 151 -3.63 4.71 -27.33
CA LYS A 151 -4.58 3.99 -28.19
C LYS A 151 -3.96 3.88 -29.58
N GLN A 152 -3.45 2.70 -29.93
CA GLN A 152 -3.33 2.28 -31.33
C GLN A 152 -4.69 1.80 -31.84
#